data_AF-X1AG09-F1
#
_entry.id   AF-X1AG09-F1
#
_cell.length_a   1.000
_cell.length_b   1.000
_cell.length_c   1.000
_cell.angle_alpha   90.00
_cell.angle_beta   90.00
_cell.angle_gamma   90.00
#
_symmetry.space_group_name_H-M   'P 1'
#
loop_
_entity.id
_entity.type
_entity.pdbx_description
1 polymer ?
#
loop_
_entity_poly.entity_id
_entity_poly.type
_entity_poly.pdbx_seq_one_letter_code
_entity_poly.pdbx_strand_id
1 'polypeptide(L)'
;MNNWDGSSPTITNCIFSNNSADEGGGVYNYYYSDPNITNCTFTNNTAYDYGGGMVNSFASPTITNCTFSGNSTTATSTYYTYGGGAICNWNNSAPNVTNCTFSGNSARQGGAVYNYDSSDPNITNCVFSGNSAASVGGGMFNSYESSPTITNCIFSNNSSDEGGAVYNYDSSDPNIINCIFTGNTAYDYGGGMVNSFASPTITNCIFSGNSTTATGVSTYGGAICYWYSDANVTNCTFSNNSACEGGGAYNKSSSPNITNCIFWDNFAIEDGNEIYNSDTNSVPNFSYCDIEGGLNGPGCGGYPSNGSDNIDSDPLFYDPNDPNDYHLGPNSPCIDAGDPNFDPDPNETDIDGEARVVNGRVDMGADEYYWSPADFDEDETVNFIDYAVFASVWQTENLDFSLDDDNDVDINDLALFCEEWLWIAAWTQPAGSMMMMGQGTSGGMSQSMSRSLDLAGGLYQAAPARQLPTEIKPLDIEYIIKWLEEIWLT
;
A
#
# COMPACT_ATOMS: atom_id res chain seq x y z
N MET A 1 -14.63 -3.45 26.43
CA MET A 1 -13.91 -4.48 27.22
C MET A 1 -12.66 -3.84 27.76
N ASN A 2 -12.39 -3.96 29.06
CA ASN A 2 -11.41 -3.10 29.71
C ASN A 2 -10.29 -3.97 30.28
N ASN A 3 -9.07 -3.75 29.80
CA ASN A 3 -7.85 -4.45 30.20
C ASN A 3 -6.94 -3.44 30.92
N TRP A 4 -6.61 -3.71 32.18
CA TRP A 4 -5.97 -2.78 33.12
C TRP A 4 -4.76 -3.45 33.80
N ASP A 5 -3.84 -2.63 34.34
CA ASP A 5 -2.77 -3.03 35.27
C ASP A 5 -1.94 -4.25 34.81
N GLY A 6 -1.40 -4.19 33.59
CA GLY A 6 -0.54 -5.27 33.06
C GLY A 6 -1.28 -6.50 32.54
N SER A 7 -2.62 -6.48 32.44
CA SER A 7 -3.37 -7.61 31.89
C SER A 7 -3.24 -7.69 30.36
N SER A 8 -2.63 -8.77 29.87
CA SER A 8 -2.42 -9.02 28.44
C SER A 8 -3.18 -10.27 27.96
N PRO A 9 -4.53 -10.21 27.85
CA PRO A 9 -5.33 -11.36 27.40
C PRO A 9 -5.09 -11.66 25.92
N THR A 10 -5.28 -12.92 25.54
CA THR A 10 -5.45 -13.31 24.13
C THR A 10 -6.92 -13.19 23.76
N ILE A 11 -7.22 -12.44 22.71
CA ILE A 11 -8.57 -12.20 22.19
C ILE A 11 -8.59 -12.71 20.74
N THR A 12 -9.40 -13.73 20.46
CA THR A 12 -9.39 -14.37 19.13
C THR A 12 -10.79 -14.71 18.67
N ASN A 13 -11.08 -14.49 17.38
CA ASN A 13 -12.39 -14.77 16.77
C ASN A 13 -13.57 -14.08 17.50
N CYS A 14 -13.35 -12.85 17.98
CA CYS A 14 -14.33 -12.08 18.76
C CYS A 14 -14.95 -10.94 17.93
N ILE A 15 -16.21 -10.63 18.22
CA ILE A 15 -16.93 -9.51 17.61
C ILE A 15 -17.31 -8.50 18.71
N PHE A 16 -16.79 -7.30 18.61
CA PHE A 16 -17.19 -6.14 19.40
C PHE A 16 -18.09 -5.27 18.52
N SER A 17 -19.41 -5.29 18.75
CA SER A 17 -20.37 -4.58 17.90
C SER A 17 -21.33 -3.68 18.66
N ASN A 18 -21.58 -2.47 18.15
CA ASN A 18 -22.58 -1.53 18.66
C ASN A 18 -22.41 -1.16 20.15
N ASN A 19 -21.18 -1.21 20.67
CA ASN A 19 -20.88 -0.80 22.04
C ASN A 19 -20.76 0.73 22.12
N SER A 20 -21.04 1.29 23.30
CA SER A 20 -20.83 2.72 23.57
C SER A 20 -20.15 2.93 24.93
N ALA A 21 -19.15 3.80 24.96
CA ALA A 21 -18.37 4.17 26.14
C ALA A 21 -17.91 5.64 26.05
N ASP A 22 -17.33 6.18 27.11
CA ASP A 22 -16.65 7.49 27.05
C ASP A 22 -15.34 7.37 26.24
N GLU A 23 -14.55 6.33 26.54
CA GLU A 23 -13.29 5.95 25.86
C GLU A 23 -13.33 4.45 25.50
N GLY A 24 -12.79 4.07 24.34
CA GLY A 24 -12.55 2.65 24.00
C GLY A 24 -13.84 1.85 23.79
N GLY A 25 -14.68 2.30 22.85
CA GLY A 25 -16.05 1.80 22.69
C GLY A 25 -16.14 0.27 22.60
N GLY A 26 -15.27 -0.37 21.82
CA GLY A 26 -15.09 -1.83 21.82
C GLY A 26 -14.14 -2.33 22.91
N VAL A 27 -12.89 -1.84 22.93
CA VAL A 27 -11.82 -2.23 23.87
C VAL A 27 -11.08 -1.00 24.43
N TYR A 28 -10.68 -1.06 25.71
CA TYR A 28 -9.75 -0.11 26.31
C TYR A 28 -8.62 -0.90 26.99
N ASN A 29 -7.40 -0.75 26.46
CA ASN A 29 -6.16 -1.24 27.03
C ASN A 29 -5.44 -0.10 27.77
N TYR A 30 -5.18 -0.30 29.06
CA TYR A 30 -4.58 0.71 29.93
C TYR A 30 -3.43 0.14 30.77
N TYR A 31 -2.31 0.87 30.81
CA TYR A 31 -1.19 0.67 31.74
C TYR A 31 -0.49 -0.69 31.61
N TYR A 32 0.37 -0.81 30.60
CA TYR A 32 1.14 -1.99 30.20
C TYR A 32 0.26 -3.21 29.85
N SER A 33 -0.96 -2.94 29.40
CA SER A 33 -1.93 -3.95 28.99
C SER A 33 -1.76 -4.21 27.49
N ASP A 34 -1.03 -5.28 27.17
CA ASP A 34 -0.57 -5.55 25.80
C ASP A 34 -1.23 -6.84 25.27
N PRO A 35 -2.55 -6.88 25.02
CA PRO A 35 -3.22 -8.08 24.53
C PRO A 35 -2.80 -8.46 23.11
N ASN A 36 -2.91 -9.77 22.83
CA ASN A 36 -2.81 -10.30 21.47
C ASN A 36 -4.24 -10.44 20.92
N ILE A 37 -4.58 -9.65 19.92
CA ILE A 37 -5.91 -9.53 19.33
C ILE A 37 -5.83 -10.04 17.88
N THR A 38 -6.51 -11.14 17.57
CA THR A 38 -6.36 -11.84 16.28
C THR A 38 -7.71 -12.24 15.69
N ASN A 39 -7.91 -12.06 14.39
CA ASN A 39 -9.16 -12.44 13.71
C ASN A 39 -10.42 -11.83 14.37
N CYS A 40 -10.37 -10.56 14.78
CA CYS A 40 -11.45 -9.91 15.52
C CYS A 40 -12.11 -8.78 14.72
N THR A 41 -13.41 -8.58 14.92
CA THR A 41 -14.20 -7.52 14.27
C THR A 41 -14.67 -6.50 15.29
N PHE A 42 -14.32 -5.24 15.09
CA PHE A 42 -14.81 -4.07 15.80
C PHE A 42 -15.74 -3.32 14.86
N THR A 43 -17.05 -3.35 15.09
CA THR A 43 -18.02 -2.72 14.18
C THR A 43 -19.06 -1.82 14.86
N ASN A 44 -19.26 -0.62 14.30
CA ASN A 44 -20.25 0.36 14.78
C ASN A 44 -20.13 0.68 16.28
N ASN A 45 -18.93 0.61 16.86
CA ASN A 45 -18.70 0.99 18.25
C ASN A 45 -18.48 2.52 18.33
N THR A 46 -18.97 3.14 19.39
CA THR A 46 -18.96 4.60 19.53
C THR A 46 -18.36 5.03 20.87
N ALA A 47 -17.28 5.82 20.81
CA ALA A 47 -16.76 6.53 21.96
C ALA A 47 -17.37 7.95 22.05
N TYR A 48 -17.37 8.54 23.23
CA TYR A 48 -17.55 9.98 23.36
C TYR A 48 -16.27 10.70 22.92
N ASP A 49 -15.17 10.45 23.61
CA ASP A 49 -13.91 11.18 23.45
C ASP A 49 -12.92 10.50 22.48
N TYR A 50 -12.54 9.24 22.72
CA TYR A 50 -11.43 8.58 22.02
C TYR A 50 -11.68 7.10 21.69
N GLY A 51 -11.17 6.66 20.54
CA GLY A 51 -11.06 5.23 20.23
C GLY A 51 -12.41 4.54 20.12
N GLY A 52 -13.17 4.84 19.06
CA GLY A 52 -14.51 4.28 18.88
C GLY A 52 -14.50 2.74 18.91
N GLY A 53 -13.53 2.13 18.22
CA GLY A 53 -13.24 0.70 18.32
C GLY A 53 -12.36 0.35 19.53
N MET A 54 -11.23 1.03 19.69
CA MET A 54 -10.20 0.71 20.68
C MET A 54 -9.44 1.95 21.20
N VAL A 55 -9.11 1.99 22.49
CA VAL A 55 -8.10 2.89 23.07
C VAL A 55 -6.92 2.08 23.60
N ASN A 56 -5.71 2.56 23.32
CA ASN A 56 -4.45 2.10 23.90
C ASN A 56 -3.79 3.27 24.62
N SER A 57 -3.54 3.14 25.92
CA SER A 57 -2.93 4.19 26.75
C SER A 57 -1.88 3.60 27.68
N PHE A 58 -0.62 3.99 27.48
CA PHE A 58 0.56 3.27 27.97
C PHE A 58 0.50 1.76 27.61
N ALA A 59 0.04 1.42 26.41
CA ALA A 59 -0.31 0.05 26.02
C ALA A 59 0.05 -0.23 24.56
N SER A 60 0.68 -1.38 24.29
CA SER A 60 1.20 -1.75 22.97
C SER A 60 0.70 -3.14 22.55
N PRO A 61 -0.62 -3.33 22.32
CA PRO A 61 -1.16 -4.61 21.85
C PRO A 61 -0.58 -5.05 20.51
N THR A 62 -0.65 -6.36 20.26
CA THR A 62 -0.48 -6.92 18.91
C THR A 62 -1.86 -7.16 18.32
N ILE A 63 -2.14 -6.56 17.16
CA ILE A 63 -3.42 -6.60 16.46
C ILE A 63 -3.19 -7.18 15.07
N THR A 64 -3.78 -8.34 14.79
CA THR A 64 -3.50 -9.10 13.55
C THR A 64 -4.78 -9.60 12.89
N ASN A 65 -4.91 -9.49 11.57
CA ASN A 65 -6.07 -10.00 10.82
C ASN A 65 -7.42 -9.45 11.35
N CYS A 66 -7.46 -8.19 11.78
CA CYS A 66 -8.65 -7.59 12.42
C CYS A 66 -9.33 -6.54 11.54
N THR A 67 -10.65 -6.44 11.65
CA THR A 67 -11.47 -5.45 10.93
C THR A 67 -12.06 -4.43 11.88
N PHE A 68 -11.82 -3.15 11.63
CA PHE A 68 -12.45 -2.01 12.28
C PHE A 68 -13.35 -1.30 11.26
N SER A 69 -14.68 -1.44 11.39
CA SER A 69 -15.63 -0.87 10.43
C SER A 69 -16.77 -0.06 11.06
N GLY A 70 -16.96 1.19 10.61
CA GLY A 70 -18.05 2.05 11.08
C GLY A 70 -17.90 2.55 12.53
N ASN A 71 -16.73 2.39 13.15
CA ASN A 71 -16.51 2.85 14.53
C ASN A 71 -16.34 4.38 14.55
N SER A 72 -16.74 5.03 15.64
CA SER A 72 -16.79 6.50 15.69
C SER A 72 -16.52 7.14 17.05
N THR A 73 -16.09 8.41 17.03
CA THR A 73 -16.09 9.31 18.20
C THR A 73 -17.19 10.37 18.04
N THR A 74 -17.89 10.75 19.11
CA THR A 74 -19.03 11.70 19.05
C THR A 74 -18.79 13.08 19.66
N ALA A 75 -17.62 13.33 20.27
CA ALA A 75 -17.26 14.64 20.78
C ALA A 75 -17.17 15.69 19.67
N THR A 76 -17.86 16.82 19.88
CA THR A 76 -17.96 17.95 18.93
C THR A 76 -17.22 19.20 19.41
N SER A 77 -16.49 19.11 20.52
CA SER A 77 -15.75 20.26 21.06
C SER A 77 -14.50 20.56 20.23
N THR A 78 -14.27 21.85 19.97
CA THR A 78 -13.11 22.35 19.22
C THR A 78 -11.87 22.58 20.09
N TYR A 79 -12.00 22.44 21.43
CA TYR A 79 -10.95 22.81 22.40
C TYR A 79 -10.03 21.66 22.83
N TYR A 80 -10.48 20.42 22.66
CA TYR A 80 -9.70 19.25 23.01
C TYR A 80 -9.47 18.40 21.76
N THR A 81 -8.43 17.59 21.84
CA THR A 81 -8.15 16.50 20.92
C THR A 81 -9.27 15.47 20.99
N TYR A 82 -9.76 14.98 19.86
CA TYR A 82 -10.75 13.90 19.81
C TYR A 82 -10.53 13.09 18.54
N GLY A 83 -10.27 11.80 18.67
CA GLY A 83 -9.82 11.06 17.51
C GLY A 83 -9.70 9.56 17.64
N GLY A 84 -9.35 8.95 16.51
CA GLY A 84 -9.20 7.51 16.37
C GLY A 84 -10.55 6.82 16.32
N GLY A 85 -11.34 7.05 15.27
CA GLY A 85 -12.67 6.45 15.13
C GLY A 85 -12.62 4.92 15.27
N ALA A 86 -11.57 4.30 14.74
CA ALA A 86 -11.19 2.92 15.03
C ALA A 86 -10.28 2.79 16.25
N ILE A 87 -9.08 3.37 16.25
CA ILE A 87 -8.06 3.20 17.30
C ILE A 87 -7.48 4.56 17.70
N CYS A 88 -7.42 4.84 19.01
CA CYS A 88 -6.63 5.93 19.57
C CYS A 88 -5.45 5.37 20.39
N ASN A 89 -4.23 5.84 20.11
CA ASN A 89 -2.99 5.49 20.80
C ASN A 89 -2.44 6.74 21.51
N TRP A 90 -2.21 6.65 22.82
CA TRP A 90 -1.72 7.75 23.65
C TRP A 90 -0.65 7.27 24.64
N ASN A 91 0.26 8.15 25.03
CA ASN A 91 1.21 8.00 26.14
C ASN A 91 2.21 6.89 25.84
N ASN A 92 3.08 7.10 24.86
CA ASN A 92 4.11 6.13 24.48
C ASN A 92 3.54 4.74 24.10
N SER A 93 2.40 4.71 23.41
CA SER A 93 1.75 3.47 22.96
C SER A 93 2.21 3.11 21.55
N ALA A 94 2.85 1.95 21.39
CA ALA A 94 3.43 1.47 20.13
C ALA A 94 2.88 0.09 19.73
N PRO A 95 1.57 -0.03 19.42
CA PRO A 95 0.98 -1.30 19.01
C PRO A 95 1.52 -1.78 17.67
N ASN A 96 1.61 -3.10 17.50
CA ASN A 96 1.89 -3.73 16.21
C ASN A 96 0.55 -4.06 15.54
N VAL A 97 0.29 -3.48 14.38
CA VAL A 97 -0.95 -3.64 13.61
C VAL A 97 -0.61 -4.26 12.27
N THR A 98 -1.09 -5.48 12.00
CA THR A 98 -0.71 -6.24 10.81
C THR A 98 -1.94 -6.85 10.15
N ASN A 99 -2.04 -6.77 8.82
CA ASN A 99 -3.14 -7.37 8.06
C ASN A 99 -4.53 -6.88 8.53
N CYS A 100 -4.67 -5.57 8.77
CA CYS A 100 -5.90 -5.00 9.33
C CYS A 100 -6.65 -4.11 8.33
N THR A 101 -7.97 -4.16 8.39
CA THR A 101 -8.86 -3.33 7.56
C THR A 101 -9.57 -2.30 8.43
N PHE A 102 -9.37 -1.03 8.11
CA PHE A 102 -10.02 0.14 8.68
C PHE A 102 -10.98 0.74 7.65
N SER A 103 -12.29 0.50 7.76
CA SER A 103 -13.26 0.92 6.75
C SER A 103 -14.42 1.77 7.30
N GLY A 104 -14.64 2.96 6.74
CA GLY A 104 -15.79 3.80 7.10
C GLY A 104 -15.83 4.27 8.56
N ASN A 105 -14.69 4.30 9.25
CA ASN A 105 -14.61 4.85 10.61
C ASN A 105 -14.63 6.38 10.54
N SER A 106 -15.13 7.03 11.60
CA SER A 106 -15.25 8.49 11.61
C SER A 106 -14.93 9.16 12.95
N ALA A 107 -14.22 10.27 12.90
CA ALA A 107 -13.85 11.04 14.08
C ALA A 107 -13.79 12.54 13.79
N ARG A 108 -13.39 13.35 14.79
CA ARG A 108 -13.00 14.73 14.52
C ARG A 108 -11.58 14.81 13.94
N GLN A 109 -10.67 13.98 14.42
CA GLN A 109 -9.27 13.92 14.00
C GLN A 109 -8.84 12.44 13.89
N GLY A 110 -8.10 12.02 12.86
CA GLY A 110 -7.73 10.61 12.71
C GLY A 110 -8.96 9.70 12.56
N GLY A 111 -9.60 9.76 11.39
CA GLY A 111 -10.92 9.13 11.16
C GLY A 111 -10.94 7.62 11.46
N ALA A 112 -9.85 6.91 11.15
CA ALA A 112 -9.58 5.58 11.71
C ALA A 112 -8.61 5.63 12.88
N VAL A 113 -7.38 6.11 12.68
CA VAL A 113 -6.30 6.01 13.67
C VAL A 113 -5.86 7.40 14.15
N TYR A 114 -5.67 7.55 15.45
CA TYR A 114 -5.06 8.74 16.03
C TYR A 114 -3.90 8.35 16.95
N ASN A 115 -2.72 8.89 16.67
CA ASN A 115 -1.50 8.71 17.44
C ASN A 115 -1.10 10.03 18.10
N TYR A 116 -0.88 10.00 19.41
CA TYR A 116 -0.64 11.20 20.22
C TYR A 116 0.37 10.93 21.35
N ASP A 117 1.18 11.93 21.69
CA ASP A 117 2.12 11.91 22.84
C ASP A 117 3.12 10.74 22.74
N SER A 118 4.03 10.89 21.77
CA SER A 118 5.09 9.93 21.41
C SER A 118 4.60 8.50 21.18
N SER A 119 3.46 8.32 20.51
CA SER A 119 2.85 7.01 20.26
C SER A 119 3.18 6.53 18.84
N ASP A 120 4.07 5.54 18.74
CA ASP A 120 4.69 5.12 17.48
C ASP A 120 4.24 3.70 17.07
N PRO A 121 3.02 3.50 16.56
CA PRO A 121 2.60 2.19 16.10
C PRO A 121 3.40 1.73 14.87
N ASN A 122 3.59 0.41 14.77
CA ASN A 122 4.06 -0.23 13.54
C ASN A 122 2.85 -0.81 12.80
N ILE A 123 2.62 -0.34 11.57
CA ILE A 123 1.41 -0.63 10.79
C ILE A 123 1.85 -1.25 9.46
N THR A 124 1.52 -2.52 9.24
CA THR A 124 2.02 -3.30 8.10
C THR A 124 0.88 -4.02 7.38
N ASN A 125 0.87 -4.04 6.05
CA ASN A 125 -0.14 -4.77 5.24
C ASN A 125 -1.58 -4.35 5.60
N CYS A 126 -1.85 -3.06 5.80
CA CYS A 126 -3.14 -2.57 6.29
C CYS A 126 -3.89 -1.72 5.25
N VAL A 127 -5.22 -1.80 5.27
CA VAL A 127 -6.10 -1.06 4.36
C VAL A 127 -6.94 -0.06 5.14
N PHE A 128 -6.81 1.22 4.80
CA PHE A 128 -7.59 2.36 5.29
C PHE A 128 -8.50 2.84 4.17
N SER A 129 -9.77 2.42 4.17
CA SER A 129 -10.72 2.69 3.08
C SER A 129 -11.93 3.51 3.54
N GLY A 130 -12.16 4.68 2.94
CA GLY A 130 -13.39 5.45 3.17
C GLY A 130 -13.57 6.01 4.59
N ASN A 131 -12.48 6.17 5.35
CA ASN A 131 -12.54 6.76 6.69
C ASN A 131 -12.63 8.29 6.60
N SER A 132 -13.24 8.93 7.61
CA SER A 132 -13.50 10.38 7.56
C SER A 132 -13.18 11.11 8.86
N ALA A 133 -12.55 12.28 8.76
CA ALA A 133 -12.27 13.14 9.91
C ALA A 133 -12.82 14.55 9.68
N ALA A 134 -13.64 15.06 10.62
CA ALA A 134 -14.21 16.41 10.52
C ALA A 134 -13.22 17.56 10.81
N SER A 135 -11.91 17.34 10.60
CA SER A 135 -10.86 18.34 10.77
C SER A 135 -9.54 17.88 10.13
N VAL A 136 -8.89 16.83 10.63
CA VAL A 136 -7.56 16.40 10.16
C VAL A 136 -7.39 14.89 10.08
N GLY A 137 -6.71 14.40 9.03
CA GLY A 137 -6.32 13.00 8.91
C GLY A 137 -7.49 12.04 8.74
N GLY A 138 -8.06 11.95 7.53
CA GLY A 138 -9.26 11.12 7.29
C GLY A 138 -9.02 9.63 7.58
N GLY A 139 -7.86 9.10 7.21
CA GLY A 139 -7.37 7.79 7.64
C GLY A 139 -6.65 7.86 8.98
N MET A 140 -5.59 8.67 9.08
CA MET A 140 -4.70 8.74 10.24
C MET A 140 -4.29 10.17 10.59
N PHE A 141 -4.19 10.47 11.89
CA PHE A 141 -3.56 11.68 12.39
C PHE A 141 -2.42 11.33 13.37
N ASN A 142 -1.27 11.97 13.19
CA ASN A 142 -0.06 11.81 14.01
C ASN A 142 0.30 13.18 14.61
N SER A 143 0.48 13.23 15.93
CA SER A 143 0.62 14.49 16.66
C SER A 143 1.48 14.36 17.92
N TYR A 144 2.19 15.44 18.30
CA TYR A 144 3.04 15.51 19.48
C TYR A 144 4.09 14.37 19.50
N GLU A 145 5.13 14.53 18.67
CA GLU A 145 6.28 13.64 18.60
C GLU A 145 5.93 12.17 18.27
N SER A 146 4.79 11.90 17.61
CA SER A 146 4.30 10.53 17.31
C SER A 146 4.67 10.12 15.89
N SER A 147 5.62 9.21 15.72
CA SER A 147 6.28 8.90 14.45
C SER A 147 6.07 7.43 14.07
N PRO A 148 4.87 7.05 13.57
CA PRO A 148 4.60 5.66 13.21
C PRO A 148 5.48 5.17 12.06
N THR A 149 5.69 3.86 12.01
CA THR A 149 6.18 3.16 10.81
C THR A 149 4.98 2.58 10.07
N ILE A 150 4.86 2.89 8.78
CA ILE A 150 3.75 2.48 7.92
C ILE A 150 4.36 1.81 6.69
N THR A 151 4.03 0.53 6.47
CA THR A 151 4.64 -0.29 5.43
C THR A 151 3.59 -1.12 4.69
N ASN A 152 3.66 -1.22 3.36
CA ASN A 152 2.72 -2.03 2.56
C ASN A 152 1.25 -1.68 2.85
N CYS A 153 0.91 -0.39 2.94
CA CYS A 153 -0.42 0.06 3.36
C CYS A 153 -1.15 0.85 2.27
N ILE A 154 -2.46 0.60 2.16
CA ILE A 154 -3.35 1.29 1.23
C ILE A 154 -4.23 2.28 2.00
N PHE A 155 -4.15 3.55 1.64
CA PHE A 155 -5.08 4.61 2.03
C PHE A 155 -5.92 4.97 0.80
N SER A 156 -7.16 4.49 0.75
CA SER A 156 -8.08 4.71 -0.36
C SER A 156 -9.34 5.50 0.04
N ASN A 157 -9.69 6.51 -0.75
CA ASN A 157 -10.96 7.25 -0.62
C ASN A 157 -11.24 7.83 0.80
N ASN A 158 -10.20 8.11 1.60
CA ASN A 158 -10.36 8.73 2.91
C ASN A 158 -10.60 10.25 2.74
N SER A 159 -11.23 10.90 3.73
CA SER A 159 -11.57 12.32 3.63
C SER A 159 -11.47 13.13 4.92
N SER A 160 -11.06 14.39 4.82
CA SER A 160 -11.03 15.35 5.92
C SER A 160 -11.03 16.80 5.46
N ASP A 161 -11.02 17.78 6.39
CA ASP A 161 -10.81 19.17 5.99
C ASP A 161 -9.35 19.37 5.52
N GLU A 162 -8.37 18.83 6.27
CA GLU A 162 -6.94 18.80 5.91
C GLU A 162 -6.35 17.39 6.03
N GLY A 163 -5.50 16.95 5.09
CA GLY A 163 -4.83 15.63 5.12
C GLY A 163 -5.80 14.47 4.89
N GLY A 164 -6.32 14.34 3.67
CA GLY A 164 -7.46 13.47 3.35
C GLY A 164 -7.23 12.00 3.75
N ALA A 165 -6.02 11.46 3.56
CA ALA A 165 -5.59 10.23 4.22
C ALA A 165 -4.85 10.50 5.53
N VAL A 166 -3.73 11.24 5.48
CA VAL A 166 -2.79 11.35 6.60
C VAL A 166 -2.52 12.81 6.95
N TYR A 167 -2.47 13.12 8.24
CA TYR A 167 -1.97 14.40 8.74
C TYR A 167 -0.86 14.15 9.76
N ASN A 168 0.27 14.83 9.60
CA ASN A 168 1.42 14.77 10.49
C ASN A 168 1.69 16.16 11.08
N TYR A 169 1.78 16.25 12.41
CA TYR A 169 1.88 17.52 13.13
C TYR A 169 2.88 17.49 14.31
N ASP A 170 3.59 18.59 14.53
CA ASP A 170 4.36 18.85 15.76
C ASP A 170 5.42 17.77 16.04
N SER A 171 6.46 17.75 15.19
CA SER A 171 7.60 16.81 15.20
C SER A 171 7.21 15.32 15.10
N SER A 172 6.07 15.04 14.45
CA SER A 172 5.58 13.70 14.18
C SER A 172 6.06 13.27 12.80
N ASP A 173 7.19 12.55 12.74
CA ASP A 173 7.98 12.33 11.52
C ASP A 173 7.88 10.85 11.09
N PRO A 174 6.75 10.40 10.51
CA PRO A 174 6.56 8.98 10.19
C PRO A 174 7.52 8.48 9.11
N ASN A 175 7.77 7.18 9.16
CA ASN A 175 8.46 6.44 8.10
C ASN A 175 7.43 5.67 7.27
N ILE A 176 7.30 6.00 5.99
CA ILE A 176 6.24 5.54 5.10
C ILE A 176 6.89 4.86 3.90
N ILE A 177 6.68 3.54 3.77
CA ILE A 177 7.41 2.67 2.83
C ILE A 177 6.41 1.82 2.06
N ASN A 178 6.55 1.66 0.75
CA ASN A 178 5.72 0.74 -0.05
C ASN A 178 4.21 1.02 0.17
N CYS A 179 3.83 2.31 0.18
CA CYS A 179 2.49 2.75 0.56
C CYS A 179 1.76 3.48 -0.56
N ILE A 180 0.45 3.37 -0.49
CA ILE A 180 -0.47 3.66 -1.58
C ILE A 180 -1.49 4.67 -1.08
N PHE A 181 -1.54 5.84 -1.71
CA PHE A 181 -2.48 6.90 -1.38
C PHE A 181 -3.32 7.17 -2.62
N THR A 182 -4.52 6.59 -2.70
CA THR A 182 -5.38 6.68 -3.89
C THR A 182 -6.75 7.31 -3.62
N GLY A 183 -7.14 8.30 -4.45
CA GLY A 183 -8.47 8.91 -4.41
C GLY A 183 -8.85 9.61 -3.10
N ASN A 184 -7.88 9.94 -2.23
CA ASN A 184 -8.16 10.60 -0.97
C ASN A 184 -8.49 12.08 -1.20
N THR A 185 -9.38 12.63 -0.38
CA THR A 185 -10.00 13.93 -0.61
C THR A 185 -9.90 14.83 0.61
N ALA A 186 -9.19 15.94 0.51
CA ALA A 186 -9.25 17.02 1.49
C ALA A 186 -10.25 18.10 1.07
N TYR A 187 -10.75 18.89 2.01
CA TYR A 187 -11.46 20.13 1.70
C TYR A 187 -10.45 21.20 1.29
N ASP A 188 -9.55 21.59 2.19
CA ASP A 188 -8.62 22.71 2.02
C ASP A 188 -7.22 22.26 1.54
N TYR A 189 -6.56 21.31 2.21
CA TYR A 189 -5.13 21.02 1.99
C TYR A 189 -4.77 19.54 2.04
N GLY A 190 -3.84 19.11 1.18
CA GLY A 190 -3.23 17.78 1.20
C GLY A 190 -4.25 16.67 0.99
N GLY A 191 -4.70 16.46 -0.25
CA GLY A 191 -5.69 15.43 -0.58
C GLY A 191 -5.25 14.04 -0.12
N GLY A 192 -3.99 13.68 -0.35
CA GLY A 192 -3.34 12.53 0.26
C GLY A 192 -2.86 12.85 1.67
N MET A 193 -1.88 13.75 1.79
CA MET A 193 -1.14 13.98 3.04
C MET A 193 -0.89 15.47 3.34
N VAL A 194 -0.96 15.84 4.62
CA VAL A 194 -0.41 17.11 5.13
C VAL A 194 0.72 16.85 6.12
N ASN A 195 1.81 17.59 5.96
CA ASN A 195 2.95 17.61 6.84
C ASN A 195 3.13 19.04 7.38
N SER A 196 3.00 19.24 8.69
CA SER A 196 2.96 20.56 9.32
C SER A 196 3.84 20.59 10.58
N PHE A 197 5.01 21.22 10.48
CA PHE A 197 6.11 21.04 11.43
C PHE A 197 6.49 19.55 11.62
N ALA A 198 6.49 18.78 10.53
CA ALA A 198 6.67 17.33 10.52
C ALA A 198 7.40 16.91 9.24
N SER A 199 8.55 16.25 9.36
CA SER A 199 9.45 15.93 8.24
C SER A 199 9.54 14.42 8.02
N PRO A 200 8.51 13.79 7.41
CA PRO A 200 8.49 12.34 7.20
C PRO A 200 9.60 11.86 6.26
N THR A 201 9.85 10.56 6.31
CA THR A 201 10.54 9.83 5.24
C THR A 201 9.51 9.04 4.45
N ILE A 202 9.49 9.21 3.13
CA ILE A 202 8.54 8.60 2.21
C ILE A 202 9.34 7.89 1.11
N THR A 203 9.20 6.57 1.00
CA THR A 203 10.04 5.74 0.11
C THR A 203 9.17 4.74 -0.64
N ASN A 204 9.41 4.51 -1.94
CA ASN A 204 8.71 3.50 -2.74
C ASN A 204 7.18 3.67 -2.61
N CYS A 205 6.65 4.89 -2.76
CA CYS A 205 5.24 5.20 -2.51
C CYS A 205 4.54 5.78 -3.75
N ILE A 206 3.26 5.46 -3.90
CA ILE A 206 2.41 6.01 -4.95
C ILE A 206 1.33 6.91 -4.36
N PHE A 207 1.18 8.10 -4.93
CA PHE A 207 0.08 9.02 -4.66
C PHE A 207 -0.68 9.24 -5.97
N SER A 208 -1.87 8.64 -6.08
CA SER A 208 -2.72 8.67 -7.28
C SER A 208 -4.08 9.31 -7.04
N GLY A 209 -4.53 10.19 -7.94
CA GLY A 209 -5.92 10.67 -7.95
C GLY A 209 -6.37 11.43 -6.69
N ASN A 210 -5.45 11.85 -5.81
CA ASN A 210 -5.81 12.56 -4.57
C ASN A 210 -6.16 14.01 -4.87
N SER A 211 -7.12 14.58 -4.15
CA SER A 211 -7.66 15.90 -4.49
C SER A 211 -7.98 16.79 -3.30
N THR A 212 -7.98 18.09 -3.55
CA THR A 212 -8.60 19.10 -2.68
C THR A 212 -9.89 19.62 -3.33
N THR A 213 -10.90 19.99 -2.53
CA THR A 213 -12.28 20.18 -3.05
C THR A 213 -12.97 21.49 -2.67
N ALA A 214 -12.35 22.35 -1.84
CA ALA A 214 -12.96 23.62 -1.46
C ALA A 214 -13.17 24.55 -2.67
N THR A 215 -14.40 25.02 -2.85
CA THR A 215 -14.76 25.88 -3.98
C THR A 215 -14.72 27.36 -3.61
N GLY A 216 -13.97 28.16 -4.36
CA GLY A 216 -13.95 29.63 -4.18
C GLY A 216 -12.92 30.13 -3.16
N VAL A 217 -12.01 29.27 -2.73
CA VAL A 217 -10.76 29.57 -2.02
C VAL A 217 -9.63 28.79 -2.71
N SER A 218 -8.38 29.23 -2.57
CA SER A 218 -7.23 28.47 -3.08
C SER A 218 -6.91 27.32 -2.13
N THR A 219 -6.89 26.10 -2.68
CA THR A 219 -6.52 24.84 -2.02
C THR A 219 -5.13 24.39 -2.45
N TYR A 220 -4.44 23.62 -1.60
CA TYR A 220 -3.00 23.38 -1.75
C TYR A 220 -2.62 21.91 -1.60
N GLY A 221 -1.79 21.38 -2.50
CA GLY A 221 -1.25 20.02 -2.42
C GLY A 221 -2.32 18.96 -2.69
N GLY A 222 -2.51 18.57 -3.95
CA GLY A 222 -3.45 17.50 -4.31
C GLY A 222 -3.00 16.16 -3.71
N ALA A 223 -1.74 15.80 -3.91
CA ALA A 223 -1.12 14.66 -3.26
C ALA A 223 -0.59 15.03 -1.86
N ILE A 224 0.43 15.89 -1.76
CA ILE A 224 1.05 16.28 -0.48
C ILE A 224 1.14 17.80 -0.29
N CYS A 225 0.91 18.27 0.93
CA CYS A 225 1.12 19.67 1.31
C CYS A 225 2.09 19.78 2.50
N TYR A 226 3.15 20.59 2.36
CA TYR A 226 4.23 20.77 3.35
C TYR A 226 4.24 22.19 3.94
N TRP A 227 4.16 22.29 5.27
CA TRP A 227 4.32 23.50 6.07
C TRP A 227 5.46 23.37 7.06
N TYR A 228 6.51 24.19 6.92
CA TYR A 228 7.68 24.16 7.82
C TYR A 228 8.25 22.73 8.01
N SER A 229 8.37 22.00 6.90
CA SER A 229 8.57 20.54 6.89
C SER A 229 9.54 20.14 5.77
N ASP A 230 10.70 19.60 6.16
CA ASP A 230 11.83 19.31 5.26
C ASP A 230 11.96 17.78 5.07
N ALA A 231 10.94 17.17 4.45
CA ALA A 231 10.83 15.73 4.26
C ALA A 231 11.90 15.15 3.31
N ASN A 232 12.12 13.83 3.40
CA ASN A 232 12.86 13.09 2.38
C ASN A 232 11.88 12.19 1.61
N VAL A 233 11.88 12.29 0.28
CA VAL A 233 11.00 11.54 -0.62
C VAL A 233 11.87 10.84 -1.67
N THR A 234 11.81 9.52 -1.73
CA THR A 234 12.68 8.72 -2.61
C THR A 234 11.87 7.68 -3.36
N ASN A 235 12.15 7.44 -4.65
CA ASN A 235 11.51 6.38 -5.44
C ASN A 235 9.97 6.46 -5.37
N CYS A 236 9.37 7.62 -5.62
CA CYS A 236 7.91 7.80 -5.46
C CYS A 236 7.24 8.25 -6.75
N THR A 237 6.03 7.78 -7.00
CA THR A 237 5.21 8.19 -8.15
C THR A 237 4.04 9.06 -7.70
N PHE A 238 3.93 10.26 -8.25
CA PHE A 238 2.85 11.21 -8.01
C PHE A 238 2.11 11.45 -9.31
N SER A 239 0.85 10.99 -9.42
CA SER A 239 0.08 11.16 -10.65
C SER A 239 -1.42 11.42 -10.44
N ASN A 240 -2.04 12.12 -11.40
CA ASN A 240 -3.48 12.40 -11.42
C ASN A 240 -4.01 13.17 -10.18
N ASN A 241 -3.14 13.76 -9.37
CA ASN A 241 -3.53 14.50 -8.17
C ASN A 241 -3.94 15.94 -8.52
N SER A 242 -4.88 16.52 -7.77
CA SER A 242 -5.47 17.82 -8.13
C SER A 242 -5.67 18.83 -6.98
N ALA A 243 -5.29 20.08 -7.23
CA ALA A 243 -5.50 21.20 -6.31
C ALA A 243 -5.65 22.56 -7.02
N CYS A 244 -5.74 23.65 -6.25
CA CYS A 244 -5.68 25.00 -6.81
C CYS A 244 -4.23 25.38 -7.14
N GLU A 245 -3.30 25.15 -6.21
CA GLU A 245 -1.85 25.24 -6.43
C GLU A 245 -1.15 23.95 -5.94
N GLY A 246 -0.21 23.42 -6.73
CA GLY A 246 0.54 22.20 -6.37
C GLY A 246 -0.33 20.94 -6.47
N GLY A 247 -0.58 20.44 -7.69
CA GLY A 247 -1.34 19.20 -7.90
C GLY A 247 -0.64 18.00 -7.26
N GLY A 248 0.62 17.75 -7.59
CA GLY A 248 1.46 16.75 -6.92
C GLY A 248 1.87 17.20 -5.51
N ALA A 249 2.57 18.32 -5.39
CA ALA A 249 3.09 18.83 -4.12
C ALA A 249 2.97 20.35 -3.95
N TYR A 250 2.71 20.80 -2.72
CA TYR A 250 2.78 22.22 -2.34
C TYR A 250 3.74 22.43 -1.18
N ASN A 251 4.64 23.43 -1.31
CA ASN A 251 5.66 23.76 -0.32
C ASN A 251 5.47 25.18 0.24
N LYS A 252 5.40 25.32 1.58
CA LYS A 252 5.47 26.61 2.28
C LYS A 252 6.48 26.60 3.41
N SER A 253 7.53 27.40 3.23
CA SER A 253 8.69 27.45 4.12
C SER A 253 9.25 26.05 4.39
N SER A 254 9.27 25.22 3.34
CA SER A 254 9.56 23.79 3.34
C SER A 254 10.48 23.46 2.16
N SER A 255 11.57 22.75 2.42
CA SER A 255 12.61 22.41 1.45
C SER A 255 12.88 20.91 1.44
N PRO A 256 11.89 20.07 1.02
CA PRO A 256 12.07 18.63 0.97
C PRO A 256 13.17 18.22 -0.02
N ASN A 257 13.87 17.13 0.29
CA ASN A 257 14.77 16.44 -0.62
C ASN A 257 13.99 15.35 -1.35
N ILE A 258 14.00 15.40 -2.68
CA ILE A 258 13.18 14.54 -3.54
C ILE A 258 14.11 13.87 -4.54
N THR A 259 14.11 12.54 -4.64
CA THR A 259 15.06 11.80 -5.50
C THR A 259 14.44 10.56 -6.12
N ASN A 260 14.79 10.24 -7.37
CA ASN A 260 14.23 9.08 -8.09
C ASN A 260 12.69 9.10 -8.19
N CYS A 261 12.05 10.27 -8.20
CA CYS A 261 10.59 10.36 -8.20
C CYS A 261 10.02 10.71 -9.59
N ILE A 262 8.81 10.25 -9.89
CA ILE A 262 8.02 10.71 -11.04
C ILE A 262 6.91 11.64 -10.54
N PHE A 263 6.77 12.78 -11.20
CA PHE A 263 5.64 13.72 -11.07
C PHE A 263 5.03 13.93 -12.46
N TRP A 264 3.86 13.33 -12.72
CA TRP A 264 3.28 13.28 -14.05
C TRP A 264 1.75 13.29 -14.06
N ASP A 265 1.11 13.99 -15.00
CA ASP A 265 -0.36 14.13 -15.11
C ASP A 265 -1.03 14.71 -13.85
N ASN A 266 -0.32 15.51 -13.04
CA ASN A 266 -0.95 16.23 -11.93
C ASN A 266 -1.58 17.55 -12.43
N PHE A 267 -2.54 18.08 -11.67
CA PHE A 267 -3.35 19.22 -12.11
C PHE A 267 -3.49 20.32 -11.06
N ALA A 268 -3.11 21.54 -11.43
CA ALA A 268 -3.38 22.75 -10.66
C ALA A 268 -4.33 23.69 -11.42
N ILE A 269 -5.31 24.27 -10.72
CA ILE A 269 -6.23 25.25 -11.31
C ILE A 269 -5.54 26.60 -11.59
N GLU A 270 -4.61 27.01 -10.73
CA GLU A 270 -3.93 28.31 -10.77
C GLU A 270 -2.45 28.20 -11.22
N ASP A 271 -1.60 27.43 -10.53
CA ASP A 271 -0.17 27.29 -10.87
C ASP A 271 0.47 26.03 -10.24
N GLY A 272 1.53 25.52 -10.85
CA GLY A 272 2.29 24.36 -10.40
C GLY A 272 1.50 23.06 -10.43
N ASN A 273 1.28 22.50 -11.63
CA ASN A 273 0.66 21.18 -11.80
C ASN A 273 1.36 20.12 -10.95
N GLU A 274 2.67 20.01 -11.10
CA GLU A 274 3.49 19.05 -10.38
C GLU A 274 3.82 19.56 -8.99
N ILE A 275 4.47 20.72 -8.91
CA ILE A 275 4.95 21.30 -7.65
C ILE A 275 4.66 22.80 -7.61
N TYR A 276 4.26 23.32 -6.45
CA TYR A 276 4.19 24.76 -6.20
C TYR A 276 4.98 25.18 -4.96
N ASN A 277 5.88 26.15 -5.12
CA ASN A 277 6.70 26.70 -4.04
C ASN A 277 6.22 28.11 -3.67
N SER A 278 5.56 28.24 -2.52
CA SER A 278 4.79 29.45 -2.17
C SER A 278 5.59 30.64 -1.61
N ASP A 279 6.81 30.42 -1.10
CA ASP A 279 7.64 31.50 -0.53
C ASP A 279 9.15 31.30 -0.77
N THR A 280 9.96 32.32 -0.44
CA THR A 280 11.42 32.30 -0.65
C THR A 280 12.19 31.30 0.23
N ASN A 281 11.52 30.69 1.21
CA ASN A 281 12.08 29.64 2.05
C ASN A 281 11.58 28.25 1.60
N SER A 282 10.70 28.17 0.60
CA SER A 282 10.31 26.94 -0.07
C SER A 282 11.32 26.61 -1.18
N VAL A 283 12.38 25.88 -0.83
CA VAL A 283 13.50 25.61 -1.75
C VAL A 283 13.77 24.10 -1.83
N PRO A 284 12.81 23.30 -2.35
CA PRO A 284 13.00 21.86 -2.53
C PRO A 284 14.19 21.55 -3.45
N ASN A 285 14.80 20.39 -3.24
CA ASN A 285 15.91 19.88 -4.04
C ASN A 285 15.53 18.55 -4.70
N PHE A 286 15.52 18.53 -6.03
CA PHE A 286 15.17 17.37 -6.86
C PHE A 286 16.40 16.78 -7.54
N SER A 287 16.64 15.49 -7.42
CA SER A 287 17.73 14.81 -8.13
C SER A 287 17.27 13.51 -8.76
N TYR A 288 17.57 13.30 -10.04
CA TYR A 288 17.14 12.11 -10.78
C TYR A 288 15.62 11.88 -10.74
N CYS A 289 14.82 12.93 -10.86
CA CYS A 289 13.36 12.84 -10.98
C CYS A 289 12.89 13.07 -12.43
N ASP A 290 11.77 12.48 -12.81
CA ASP A 290 10.99 12.90 -13.97
C ASP A 290 9.85 13.81 -13.52
N ILE A 291 9.69 14.96 -14.18
CA ILE A 291 8.77 16.01 -13.75
C ILE A 291 8.16 16.66 -14.99
N GLU A 292 6.85 16.47 -15.21
CA GLU A 292 6.14 17.00 -16.38
C GLU A 292 6.33 18.52 -16.51
N GLY A 293 6.81 18.96 -17.68
CA GLY A 293 7.11 20.37 -17.96
C GLY A 293 8.35 20.92 -17.25
N GLY A 294 9.04 20.11 -16.46
CA GLY A 294 10.36 20.35 -15.88
C GLY A 294 10.46 21.43 -14.80
N LEU A 295 11.53 21.35 -14.00
CA LEU A 295 11.80 22.24 -12.85
C LEU A 295 11.83 23.76 -13.14
N ASN A 296 12.02 24.15 -14.41
CA ASN A 296 12.09 25.55 -14.84
C ASN A 296 11.00 25.90 -15.86
N GLY A 297 10.04 25.01 -16.07
CA GLY A 297 8.89 25.19 -16.98
C GLY A 297 7.56 25.10 -16.23
N PRO A 298 6.45 24.80 -16.94
CA PRO A 298 5.10 24.96 -16.39
C PRO A 298 4.69 23.97 -15.28
N GLY A 299 5.42 22.87 -15.08
CA GLY A 299 5.13 21.93 -14.00
C GLY A 299 5.42 22.47 -12.60
N CYS A 300 6.42 23.35 -12.49
CA CYS A 300 6.90 23.93 -11.23
C CYS A 300 6.51 25.41 -11.09
N GLY A 301 5.50 25.68 -10.25
CA GLY A 301 4.96 27.01 -9.97
C GLY A 301 5.61 27.74 -8.80
N GLY A 302 5.42 29.06 -8.73
CA GLY A 302 5.91 29.90 -7.65
C GLY A 302 7.42 30.19 -7.68
N TYR A 303 8.13 29.87 -6.59
CA TYR A 303 9.58 30.07 -6.44
C TYR A 303 10.41 28.90 -7.03
N PRO A 304 11.64 29.15 -7.53
CA PRO A 304 12.39 28.13 -8.25
C PRO A 304 12.84 26.98 -7.36
N SER A 305 12.59 25.75 -7.82
CA SER A 305 13.16 24.52 -7.28
C SER A 305 14.65 24.41 -7.63
N ASN A 306 15.43 23.74 -6.78
CA ASN A 306 16.80 23.33 -7.10
C ASN A 306 16.83 21.88 -7.62
N GLY A 307 17.89 21.53 -8.36
CA GLY A 307 18.12 20.13 -8.73
C GLY A 307 19.18 19.89 -9.78
N SER A 308 19.52 18.62 -9.99
CA SER A 308 20.34 18.14 -11.10
C SER A 308 19.86 16.78 -11.63
N ASP A 309 20.23 16.47 -12.87
CA ASP A 309 20.05 15.13 -13.46
C ASP A 309 18.57 14.66 -13.57
N ASN A 310 17.64 15.60 -13.49
CA ASN A 310 16.20 15.40 -13.70
C ASN A 310 15.84 15.41 -15.20
N ILE A 311 14.79 14.68 -15.55
CA ILE A 311 14.19 14.63 -16.88
C ILE A 311 12.78 15.28 -16.89
N ASP A 312 12.23 15.40 -18.09
CA ASP A 312 10.90 15.93 -18.42
C ASP A 312 10.50 15.20 -19.70
N SER A 313 10.05 13.96 -19.56
CA SER A 313 9.76 13.06 -20.68
C SER A 313 8.79 11.99 -20.24
N ASP A 314 7.65 11.92 -20.94
CA ASP A 314 6.57 10.96 -20.74
C ASP A 314 7.09 9.61 -20.18
N PRO A 315 6.74 9.24 -18.93
CA PRO A 315 7.28 8.07 -18.27
C PRO A 315 6.81 6.78 -18.96
N LEU A 316 5.87 6.86 -19.92
CA LEU A 316 5.32 5.71 -20.62
C LEU A 316 4.86 4.62 -19.64
N PHE A 317 4.07 5.03 -18.63
CA PHE A 317 3.35 4.08 -17.79
C PHE A 317 2.56 3.13 -18.68
N TYR A 318 2.54 1.84 -18.31
CA TYR A 318 2.23 0.78 -19.25
C TYR A 318 0.78 0.84 -19.78
N ASP A 319 -0.23 0.88 -18.90
CA ASP A 319 -1.58 0.46 -19.28
C ASP A 319 -2.37 1.42 -20.22
N PRO A 320 -2.86 0.92 -21.37
CA PRO A 320 -3.88 1.61 -22.18
C PRO A 320 -5.34 1.60 -21.65
N ASN A 321 -5.66 1.05 -20.46
CA ASN A 321 -7.04 0.90 -19.94
C ASN A 321 -7.30 1.21 -18.44
N ASP A 322 -6.39 0.97 -17.49
CA ASP A 322 -6.50 1.37 -16.07
C ASP A 322 -5.69 2.66 -15.79
N PRO A 323 -6.35 3.77 -15.39
CA PRO A 323 -5.66 5.02 -15.07
C PRO A 323 -4.88 5.01 -13.72
N ASN A 324 -4.82 3.87 -13.04
CA ASN A 324 -4.10 3.71 -11.77
C ASN A 324 -2.92 2.73 -11.85
N ASP A 325 -2.65 2.18 -13.04
CA ASP A 325 -1.41 1.47 -13.30
C ASP A 325 -0.26 2.48 -13.48
N TYR A 326 0.85 2.20 -12.81
CA TYR A 326 2.07 3.02 -12.82
C TYR A 326 3.34 2.18 -13.01
N HIS A 327 3.23 0.92 -13.46
CA HIS A 327 4.38 0.17 -13.96
C HIS A 327 4.98 0.89 -15.18
N LEU A 328 6.30 0.86 -15.31
CA LEU A 328 7.02 1.43 -16.44
C LEU A 328 6.87 0.54 -17.67
N GLY A 329 6.53 1.10 -18.83
CA GLY A 329 6.53 0.34 -20.07
C GLY A 329 7.94 0.12 -20.65
N PRO A 330 8.17 -0.90 -21.51
CA PRO A 330 9.48 -1.34 -22.03
C PRO A 330 10.35 -0.31 -22.78
N ASN A 331 9.87 0.91 -22.97
CA ASN A 331 10.59 2.00 -23.63
C ASN A 331 10.63 3.29 -22.78
N SER A 332 10.24 3.19 -21.50
CA SER A 332 10.18 4.32 -20.57
C SER A 332 11.53 5.02 -20.43
N PRO A 333 11.57 6.36 -20.39
CA PRO A 333 12.79 7.11 -20.10
C PRO A 333 13.21 7.04 -18.62
N CYS A 334 12.37 6.46 -17.75
CA CYS A 334 12.63 6.29 -16.32
C CYS A 334 13.47 5.03 -16.00
N ILE A 335 13.59 4.09 -16.95
CA ILE A 335 14.37 2.85 -16.82
C ILE A 335 15.87 3.14 -16.80
N ASP A 336 16.58 2.49 -15.88
CA ASP A 336 18.00 2.69 -15.56
C ASP A 336 18.33 4.20 -15.36
N ALA A 337 17.40 5.03 -14.88
CA ALA A 337 17.52 6.49 -14.94
C ALA A 337 17.74 7.21 -13.58
N GLY A 338 17.49 6.55 -12.44
CA GLY A 338 17.65 7.09 -11.08
C GLY A 338 19.12 7.29 -10.64
N ASP A 339 19.38 7.60 -9.36
CA ASP A 339 20.74 7.88 -8.85
C ASP A 339 21.67 6.66 -9.05
N PRO A 340 22.76 6.76 -9.83
CA PRO A 340 23.73 5.67 -10.02
C PRO A 340 24.56 5.33 -8.76
N ASN A 341 24.33 6.02 -7.64
CA ASN A 341 24.91 5.73 -6.32
C ASN A 341 23.85 5.29 -5.30
N PHE A 342 22.61 5.05 -5.72
CA PHE A 342 21.58 4.46 -4.87
C PHE A 342 22.02 3.07 -4.41
N ASP A 343 21.91 2.82 -3.10
CA ASP A 343 22.38 1.62 -2.41
C ASP A 343 21.26 1.19 -1.43
N PRO A 344 20.23 0.46 -1.92
CA PRO A 344 19.08 0.08 -1.11
C PRO A 344 19.45 -0.91 0.00
N ASP A 345 18.57 -1.08 0.99
CA ASP A 345 18.71 -2.27 1.86
C ASP A 345 18.53 -3.54 0.99
N PRO A 346 19.30 -4.62 1.21
CA PRO A 346 19.14 -5.87 0.44
C PRO A 346 17.77 -6.55 0.55
N ASN A 347 16.88 -6.06 1.42
CA ASN A 347 15.49 -6.50 1.57
C ASN A 347 14.48 -5.39 1.20
N GLU A 348 14.95 -4.26 0.66
CA GLU A 348 14.10 -3.20 0.12
C GLU A 348 13.60 -3.61 -1.26
N THR A 349 12.29 -3.65 -1.38
CA THR A 349 11.59 -3.89 -2.65
C THR A 349 10.97 -2.62 -3.15
N ASP A 350 10.66 -2.57 -4.44
CA ASP A 350 9.71 -1.63 -4.99
C ASP A 350 8.28 -1.90 -4.49
N ILE A 351 7.32 -1.32 -5.21
CA ILE A 351 5.92 -1.31 -4.85
C ILE A 351 5.19 -2.64 -5.12
N ASP A 352 5.77 -3.53 -5.94
CA ASP A 352 5.17 -4.81 -6.34
C ASP A 352 5.88 -6.03 -5.73
N GLY A 353 7.18 -5.90 -5.44
CA GLY A 353 7.96 -6.87 -4.67
C GLY A 353 9.41 -7.03 -5.15
N GLU A 354 9.75 -6.48 -6.31
CA GLU A 354 10.99 -6.56 -7.04
C GLU A 354 12.13 -5.80 -6.32
N ALA A 355 13.36 -6.25 -6.50
CA ALA A 355 14.51 -5.62 -5.85
C ALA A 355 14.77 -4.24 -6.49
N ARG A 356 14.90 -3.17 -5.67
CA ARG A 356 15.10 -1.76 -6.09
C ARG A 356 16.33 -1.43 -6.96
N VAL A 357 17.06 -2.42 -7.47
CA VAL A 357 18.08 -2.24 -8.50
C VAL A 357 18.03 -3.45 -9.44
N VAL A 358 17.14 -3.38 -10.43
CA VAL A 358 17.18 -4.27 -11.59
C VAL A 358 18.30 -3.78 -12.53
N ASN A 359 18.96 -4.70 -13.27
CA ASN A 359 20.04 -4.42 -14.25
C ASN A 359 21.29 -3.61 -13.81
N GLY A 360 21.34 -3.10 -12.58
CA GLY A 360 22.49 -2.41 -11.99
C GLY A 360 22.33 -0.89 -11.81
N ARG A 361 21.13 -0.33 -12.05
CA ARG A 361 20.76 1.04 -11.68
C ARG A 361 19.27 1.07 -11.30
N VAL A 362 18.94 1.87 -10.30
CA VAL A 362 17.54 2.11 -9.86
C VAL A 362 16.78 2.91 -10.92
N ASP A 363 15.50 2.60 -11.08
CA ASP A 363 14.59 3.34 -11.94
C ASP A 363 14.06 4.61 -11.25
N MET A 364 13.50 5.53 -12.04
CA MET A 364 12.72 6.63 -11.46
C MET A 364 11.28 6.15 -11.21
N GLY A 365 10.72 6.45 -10.05
CA GLY A 365 9.36 6.07 -9.65
C GLY A 365 9.33 5.02 -8.54
N ALA A 366 8.11 4.59 -8.19
CA ALA A 366 7.86 3.59 -7.16
C ALA A 366 8.00 2.14 -7.64
N ASP A 367 8.05 1.93 -8.96
CA ASP A 367 8.22 0.67 -9.69
C ASP A 367 9.70 0.47 -10.11
N GLU A 368 10.10 -0.75 -10.45
CA GLU A 368 11.32 -1.08 -11.20
C GLU A 368 10.95 -1.93 -12.42
N TYR A 369 11.42 -1.56 -13.60
CA TYR A 369 11.13 -2.30 -14.81
C TYR A 369 11.73 -3.72 -14.81
N TYR A 370 10.86 -4.71 -14.63
CA TYR A 370 11.22 -6.13 -14.62
C TYR A 370 10.45 -6.92 -15.69
N TRP A 371 11.07 -7.06 -16.87
CA TRP A 371 10.56 -7.94 -17.92
C TRP A 371 10.57 -9.41 -17.48
N SER A 372 9.42 -9.93 -17.03
CA SER A 372 9.24 -11.34 -16.75
C SER A 372 9.00 -12.13 -18.04
N PRO A 373 9.67 -13.27 -18.27
CA PRO A 373 9.36 -14.13 -19.41
C PRO A 373 8.03 -14.88 -19.26
N ALA A 374 7.44 -14.87 -18.06
CA ALA A 374 6.15 -15.48 -17.75
C ALA A 374 4.95 -14.54 -17.96
N ASP A 375 5.22 -13.25 -18.15
CA ASP A 375 4.25 -12.28 -18.65
C ASP A 375 4.07 -12.51 -20.16
N PHE A 376 2.86 -12.92 -20.54
CA PHE A 376 2.52 -13.46 -21.85
C PHE A 376 1.54 -12.59 -22.64
N ASP A 377 0.85 -11.64 -22.00
CA ASP A 377 0.20 -10.53 -22.71
C ASP A 377 1.00 -9.22 -22.68
N GLU A 378 2.22 -9.28 -22.13
CA GLU A 378 3.22 -8.22 -22.02
C GLU A 378 2.73 -7.07 -21.11
N ASP A 379 1.86 -7.33 -20.11
CA ASP A 379 1.26 -6.33 -19.19
C ASP A 379 2.11 -5.95 -17.96
N GLU A 380 3.34 -6.49 -17.89
CA GLU A 380 4.32 -6.41 -16.80
C GLU A 380 3.84 -7.04 -15.47
N THR A 381 2.62 -7.63 -15.40
CA THR A 381 2.10 -8.29 -14.20
C THR A 381 1.72 -9.76 -14.45
N VAL A 382 2.55 -10.70 -14.00
CA VAL A 382 2.25 -12.15 -14.18
C VAL A 382 0.99 -12.54 -13.42
N ASN A 383 -0.12 -12.70 -14.13
CA ASN A 383 -1.46 -12.76 -13.56
C ASN A 383 -2.33 -13.90 -14.16
N PHE A 384 -3.64 -13.85 -13.92
CA PHE A 384 -4.57 -14.89 -14.41
C PHE A 384 -4.76 -14.86 -15.93
N ILE A 385 -4.53 -13.72 -16.58
CA ILE A 385 -4.63 -13.59 -18.03
C ILE A 385 -3.47 -14.34 -18.69
N ASP A 386 -2.24 -14.17 -18.19
CA ASP A 386 -1.07 -14.95 -18.62
C ASP A 386 -1.28 -16.45 -18.42
N TYR A 387 -1.84 -16.84 -17.27
CA TYR A 387 -2.21 -18.23 -17.04
C TYR A 387 -3.23 -18.73 -18.09
N ALA A 388 -4.18 -17.88 -18.51
CA ALA A 388 -5.14 -18.23 -19.55
C ALA A 388 -4.49 -18.34 -20.94
N VAL A 389 -3.48 -17.51 -21.23
CA VAL A 389 -2.66 -17.60 -22.46
C VAL A 389 -1.81 -18.88 -22.42
N PHE A 390 -1.02 -19.09 -21.36
CA PHE A 390 -0.22 -20.29 -21.09
C PHE A 390 -1.05 -21.58 -21.17
N ALA A 391 -2.19 -21.64 -20.49
CA ALA A 391 -3.10 -22.78 -20.53
C ALA A 391 -3.70 -23.04 -21.92
N SER A 392 -3.73 -22.03 -22.80
CA SER A 392 -4.19 -22.20 -24.19
C SER A 392 -3.17 -22.93 -25.09
N VAL A 393 -1.88 -22.87 -24.71
CA VAL A 393 -0.75 -23.52 -25.40
C VAL A 393 -0.20 -24.75 -24.64
N TRP A 394 -0.84 -25.15 -23.55
CA TRP A 394 -0.48 -26.32 -22.74
C TRP A 394 -0.32 -27.61 -23.57
N GLN A 395 0.79 -28.32 -23.37
CA GLN A 395 1.17 -29.53 -24.12
C GLN A 395 1.29 -29.32 -25.64
N THR A 396 1.80 -28.16 -26.05
CA THR A 396 2.18 -27.87 -27.44
C THR A 396 3.68 -27.60 -27.57
N GLU A 397 4.23 -27.84 -28.77
CA GLU A 397 5.58 -27.38 -29.13
C GLU A 397 5.48 -25.88 -29.45
N ASN A 398 5.88 -25.00 -28.53
CA ASN A 398 5.80 -23.55 -28.72
C ASN A 398 6.92 -22.78 -28.01
N LEU A 399 7.91 -22.34 -28.79
CA LEU A 399 9.07 -21.54 -28.38
C LEU A 399 8.69 -20.29 -27.58
N ASP A 400 7.63 -19.59 -27.98
CA ASP A 400 7.29 -18.28 -27.42
C ASP A 400 6.65 -18.39 -26.02
N PHE A 401 6.41 -19.61 -25.51
CA PHE A 401 5.77 -19.90 -24.21
C PHE A 401 6.46 -21.03 -23.42
N SER A 402 7.63 -21.50 -23.89
CA SER A 402 8.48 -22.44 -23.19
C SER A 402 9.47 -21.63 -22.35
N LEU A 403 9.27 -21.63 -21.03
CA LEU A 403 10.04 -20.86 -20.06
C LEU A 403 11.36 -21.54 -19.68
N ASP A 404 11.50 -22.85 -19.94
CA ASP A 404 12.74 -23.61 -19.68
C ASP A 404 13.65 -23.81 -20.93
N ASP A 405 13.31 -23.16 -22.05
CA ASP A 405 13.97 -23.24 -23.37
C ASP A 405 13.95 -24.65 -24.03
N ASP A 406 13.14 -25.62 -23.54
CA ASP A 406 13.08 -26.97 -24.14
C ASP A 406 12.16 -27.11 -25.38
N ASN A 407 11.35 -26.07 -25.64
CA ASN A 407 10.35 -25.88 -26.70
C ASN A 407 9.02 -26.63 -26.53
N ASP A 408 8.85 -27.50 -25.52
CA ASP A 408 7.56 -28.01 -25.11
C ASP A 408 6.94 -27.05 -24.07
N VAL A 409 5.61 -26.99 -23.97
CA VAL A 409 4.89 -26.29 -22.88
C VAL A 409 4.33 -27.33 -21.91
N ASP A 410 4.99 -27.47 -20.77
CA ASP A 410 4.96 -28.64 -19.90
C ASP A 410 4.95 -28.24 -18.40
N ILE A 411 5.01 -29.24 -17.50
CA ILE A 411 4.99 -29.02 -16.05
C ILE A 411 6.21 -28.25 -15.50
N ASN A 412 7.31 -28.20 -16.26
CA ASN A 412 8.47 -27.37 -15.92
C ASN A 412 8.15 -25.89 -16.13
N ASP A 413 7.56 -25.54 -17.27
CA ASP A 413 7.14 -24.17 -17.57
C ASP A 413 6.04 -23.73 -16.60
N LEU A 414 5.09 -24.61 -16.25
CA LEU A 414 4.10 -24.27 -15.21
C LEU A 414 4.77 -24.04 -13.84
N ALA A 415 5.89 -24.71 -13.54
CA ALA A 415 6.62 -24.46 -12.31
C ALA A 415 7.31 -23.09 -12.33
N LEU A 416 7.95 -22.71 -13.45
CA LEU A 416 8.56 -21.38 -13.63
C LEU A 416 7.51 -20.28 -13.64
N PHE A 417 6.42 -20.46 -14.38
CA PHE A 417 5.27 -19.58 -14.41
C PHE A 417 4.66 -19.40 -13.00
N CYS A 418 4.58 -20.45 -12.20
CA CYS A 418 4.16 -20.34 -10.80
C CYS A 418 5.24 -19.76 -9.87
N GLU A 419 6.53 -19.80 -10.21
CA GLU A 419 7.56 -19.06 -9.46
C GLU A 419 7.38 -17.56 -9.66
N GLU A 420 7.09 -17.11 -10.89
CA GLU A 420 6.81 -15.70 -11.21
C GLU A 420 5.39 -15.27 -10.72
N TRP A 421 4.32 -16.04 -10.94
CA TRP A 421 2.95 -15.69 -10.47
C TRP A 421 2.77 -15.71 -8.94
N LEU A 422 3.70 -16.34 -8.19
CA LEU A 422 3.70 -16.25 -6.73
C LEU A 422 4.36 -14.96 -6.21
N TRP A 423 5.00 -14.19 -7.08
CA TRP A 423 5.22 -12.76 -6.87
C TRP A 423 3.92 -12.06 -7.24
N ILE A 424 3.27 -11.46 -6.25
CA ILE A 424 1.99 -10.79 -6.44
C ILE A 424 2.14 -9.36 -5.95
N ALA A 425 2.09 -8.45 -6.92
CA ALA A 425 1.82 -7.03 -6.78
C ALA A 425 0.96 -6.70 -5.55
N ALA A 426 1.44 -5.82 -4.67
CA ALA A 426 0.80 -5.50 -3.38
C ALA A 426 -0.66 -4.97 -3.50
N TRP A 427 -1.04 -4.60 -4.71
CA TRP A 427 -2.28 -3.93 -5.12
C TRP A 427 -3.44 -4.86 -5.42
N THR A 428 -3.18 -6.07 -5.93
CA THR A 428 -4.20 -6.93 -6.54
C THR A 428 -5.03 -7.72 -5.52
N GLN A 429 -4.80 -7.52 -4.22
CA GLN A 429 -5.51 -8.20 -3.14
C GLN A 429 -6.83 -7.49 -2.80
N PRO A 430 -8.01 -7.97 -3.28
CA PRO A 430 -9.28 -7.50 -2.74
C PRO A 430 -9.34 -7.80 -1.24
N ALA A 431 -10.01 -6.95 -0.46
CA ALA A 431 -10.03 -6.97 1.01
C ALA A 431 -10.63 -8.25 1.69
N GLY A 432 -10.82 -9.34 0.94
CA GLY A 432 -11.22 -10.67 1.41
C GLY A 432 -10.18 -11.78 1.24
N SER A 433 -9.10 -11.60 0.46
CA SER A 433 -8.17 -12.70 0.08
C SER A 433 -6.94 -12.88 0.99
N MET A 434 -6.93 -12.34 2.21
CA MET A 434 -5.79 -12.42 3.14
C MET A 434 -5.56 -13.81 3.77
N MET A 435 -5.18 -14.80 2.95
CA MET A 435 -4.68 -16.11 3.39
C MET A 435 -3.16 -16.07 3.61
N MET A 436 -2.79 -15.73 4.85
CA MET A 436 -1.42 -15.82 5.37
C MET A 436 -0.76 -17.19 5.13
N MET A 437 0.38 -17.22 4.43
CA MET A 437 1.33 -18.34 4.43
C MET A 437 2.74 -17.86 4.86
N GLY A 438 2.83 -17.28 6.05
CA GLY A 438 4.11 -17.08 6.74
C GLY A 438 4.79 -18.42 7.05
N GLN A 439 6.13 -18.45 7.06
CA GLN A 439 6.90 -19.68 7.26
C GLN A 439 6.49 -20.44 8.55
N GLY A 440 5.98 -21.65 8.36
CA GLY A 440 5.43 -22.49 9.44
C GLY A 440 5.95 -23.93 9.40
N THR A 441 6.99 -24.19 10.19
CA THR A 441 7.57 -25.48 10.58
C THR A 441 6.78 -26.77 10.26
N SER A 442 7.45 -27.68 9.56
CA SER A 442 7.18 -29.12 9.41
C SER A 442 6.27 -29.80 10.47
N GLY A 443 5.20 -30.47 10.02
CA GLY A 443 4.61 -31.56 10.79
C GLY A 443 3.19 -32.04 10.40
N GLY A 444 3.08 -33.25 9.85
CA GLY A 444 1.87 -34.09 10.05
C GLY A 444 1.14 -34.62 8.82
N MET A 445 1.71 -35.59 8.11
CA MET A 445 0.94 -36.43 7.17
C MET A 445 0.03 -37.45 7.87
N SER A 446 -1.06 -37.80 7.17
CA SER A 446 -1.71 -39.12 7.09
C SER A 446 -2.86 -39.51 8.04
N GLN A 447 -4.03 -39.77 7.42
CA GLN A 447 -4.84 -41.00 7.46
C GLN A 447 -6.14 -40.76 6.62
N SER A 448 -6.73 -41.69 5.87
CA SER A 448 -6.43 -43.11 5.64
C SER A 448 -7.27 -43.68 4.48
N MET A 449 -6.73 -44.66 3.73
CA MET A 449 -7.41 -45.84 3.10
C MET A 449 -8.62 -45.63 2.14
N SER A 450 -8.92 -46.47 1.14
CA SER A 450 -8.20 -47.52 0.38
C SER A 450 -9.21 -48.22 -0.56
N ARG A 451 -8.82 -48.65 -1.78
CA ARG A 451 -9.10 -50.03 -2.28
C ARG A 451 -8.46 -50.34 -3.64
N SER A 452 -8.17 -51.63 -3.82
CA SER A 452 -7.42 -52.26 -4.92
C SER A 452 -8.31 -52.85 -6.03
N LEU A 453 -7.71 -53.17 -7.19
CA LEU A 453 -7.96 -54.47 -7.85
C LEU A 453 -6.82 -54.92 -8.81
N ASP A 454 -6.73 -56.24 -9.00
CA ASP A 454 -5.66 -57.01 -9.65
C ASP A 454 -6.17 -57.73 -10.94
N LEU A 455 -5.40 -58.35 -11.87
CA LEU A 455 -3.96 -58.67 -12.01
C LEU A 455 -3.63 -59.00 -13.50
N ALA A 456 -2.34 -59.08 -13.87
CA ALA A 456 -1.74 -59.78 -15.03
C ALA A 456 -1.85 -59.13 -16.45
N GLY A 457 -0.88 -59.27 -17.38
CA GLY A 457 0.48 -59.83 -17.33
C GLY A 457 0.93 -60.50 -18.64
N GLY A 458 2.07 -60.08 -19.26
CA GLY A 458 2.74 -60.86 -20.32
C GLY A 458 3.49 -60.13 -21.47
N LEU A 459 4.80 -59.88 -21.29
CA LEU A 459 5.93 -59.90 -22.26
C LEU A 459 5.69 -59.80 -23.80
N TYR A 460 6.25 -58.77 -24.48
CA TYR A 460 7.46 -58.81 -25.34
C TYR A 460 7.78 -57.44 -26.00
N GLN A 461 8.90 -57.32 -26.73
CA GLN A 461 9.69 -56.07 -26.91
C GLN A 461 9.40 -55.18 -28.15
N ALA A 462 9.68 -53.88 -27.96
CA ALA A 462 10.28 -52.87 -28.86
C ALA A 462 9.52 -52.33 -30.10
N ALA A 463 9.01 -51.09 -29.95
CA ALA A 463 8.97 -49.93 -30.86
C ALA A 463 8.90 -50.15 -32.39
N PRO A 464 7.94 -49.49 -33.08
CA PRO A 464 8.08 -48.04 -33.31
C PRO A 464 6.80 -47.19 -33.20
N ALA A 465 6.99 -45.87 -33.15
CA ALA A 465 6.00 -44.78 -33.16
C ALA A 465 5.03 -44.68 -31.95
N ARG A 466 5.14 -43.58 -31.20
CA ARG A 466 4.04 -42.92 -30.49
C ARG A 466 3.76 -41.64 -31.28
N GLN A 467 2.57 -41.31 -31.79
CA GLN A 467 1.25 -41.28 -31.17
C GLN A 467 1.21 -40.47 -29.88
N LEU A 468 0.60 -39.28 -30.03
CA LEU A 468 0.23 -38.28 -29.03
C LEU A 468 -0.29 -38.94 -27.73
N PRO A 469 -0.01 -38.35 -26.55
CA PRO A 469 -0.68 -38.73 -25.30
C PRO A 469 -2.17 -38.35 -25.35
N THR A 470 -3.01 -39.24 -25.88
CA THR A 470 -4.46 -39.18 -25.63
C THR A 470 -4.73 -39.61 -24.19
N GLU A 471 -4.75 -38.65 -23.27
CA GLU A 471 -5.51 -38.57 -22.01
C GLU A 471 -4.74 -37.67 -21.01
N ILE A 472 -5.22 -36.43 -20.84
CA ILE A 472 -4.95 -35.66 -19.62
C ILE A 472 -5.48 -36.49 -18.45
N LYS A 473 -4.67 -36.75 -17.42
CA LYS A 473 -5.15 -37.52 -16.27
C LYS A 473 -6.13 -36.65 -15.48
N PRO A 474 -7.34 -37.13 -15.18
CA PRO A 474 -8.33 -36.35 -14.43
C PRO A 474 -7.84 -35.89 -13.05
N LEU A 475 -6.88 -36.61 -12.46
CA LEU A 475 -6.28 -36.30 -11.15
C LEU A 475 -5.47 -35.00 -11.14
N ASP A 476 -4.88 -34.60 -12.26
CA ASP A 476 -4.05 -33.39 -12.33
C ASP A 476 -4.94 -32.14 -12.48
N ILE A 477 -6.03 -32.25 -13.25
CA ILE A 477 -7.10 -31.25 -13.32
C ILE A 477 -7.87 -31.17 -11.99
N GLU A 478 -8.20 -32.28 -11.32
CA GLU A 478 -8.84 -32.23 -9.99
C GLU A 478 -7.93 -31.57 -8.95
N TYR A 479 -6.60 -31.70 -9.05
CA TYR A 479 -5.68 -31.04 -8.13
C TYR A 479 -5.65 -29.52 -8.36
N ILE A 480 -5.58 -29.07 -9.62
CA ILE A 480 -5.60 -27.65 -9.99
C ILE A 480 -6.97 -27.02 -9.69
N ILE A 481 -8.09 -27.69 -10.03
CA ILE A 481 -9.44 -27.21 -9.68
C ILE A 481 -9.59 -27.12 -8.16
N LYS A 482 -9.13 -28.11 -7.40
CA LYS A 482 -9.24 -28.09 -5.94
C LYS A 482 -8.36 -27.03 -5.29
N TRP A 483 -7.19 -26.74 -5.87
CA TRP A 483 -6.34 -25.63 -5.46
C TRP A 483 -7.01 -24.27 -5.75
N LEU A 484 -7.59 -24.09 -6.94
CA LEU A 484 -8.39 -22.91 -7.29
C LEU A 484 -9.65 -22.77 -6.42
N GLU A 485 -10.35 -23.86 -6.10
CA GLU A 485 -11.50 -23.87 -5.16
C GLU A 485 -11.07 -23.53 -3.73
N GLU A 486 -9.88 -23.96 -3.29
CA GLU A 486 -9.29 -23.59 -1.99
C GLU A 486 -8.80 -22.12 -1.94
N ILE A 487 -8.54 -21.49 -3.10
CA ILE A 487 -8.23 -20.05 -3.21
C ILE A 487 -9.50 -19.18 -3.30
N TRP A 488 -10.58 -19.66 -3.95
CA TRP A 488 -11.76 -18.84 -4.29
C TRP A 488 -13.00 -19.01 -3.38
N LEU A 489 -13.03 -19.98 -2.45
CA LEU A 489 -14.22 -20.28 -1.63
C LEU A 489 -14.04 -20.22 -0.10
N THR A 490 -12.95 -19.61 0.38
CA THR A 490 -12.69 -19.36 1.82
C THR A 490 -12.09 -17.99 2.06
#